data_AF-A0A5B2YH17-F1
#
_entry.id   AF-A0A5B2YH17-F1
#
_cell.length_a   1.000
_cell.length_b   1.000
_cell.length_c   1.000
_cell.angle_alpha   90.00
_cell.angle_beta   90.00
_cell.angle_gamma   90.00
#
_symmetry.space_group_name_H-M   'P 1'
#
loop_
_entity.id
_entity.type
_entity.pdbx_description
1 polymer ?
#
loop_
_entity_poly.entity_id
_entity_poly.type
_entity_poly.pdbx_seq_one_letter_code
_entity_poly.pdbx_strand_id
1 'polypeptide(L)'
;VQKIKIRKMTISRALDKYLKTVSIHKKGHLQEFYRVNVIKRHPIAERYMDDITTVDIANYRDQRLAQINPRTGRQITGNTVRLELALLSSLFNIARVEWGTCRMNPVELVRKPKIS
;
A
#
# COMPACT_ATOMS: atom_id res chain seq x y z
N VAL A 1 -2.37 12.24 -28.48
CA VAL A 1 -2.64 11.68 -27.12
C VAL A 1 -2.30 12.73 -26.08
N GLN A 2 -3.28 13.20 -25.30
CA GLN A 2 -3.05 14.19 -24.24
C GLN A 2 -2.10 13.62 -23.19
N LYS A 3 -0.97 14.31 -22.92
CA LYS A 3 -0.04 13.91 -21.86
C LYS A 3 -0.75 14.09 -20.50
N ILE A 4 -1.14 13.00 -19.85
CA ILE A 4 -1.65 13.05 -18.48
C ILE A 4 -0.53 13.55 -17.58
N LYS A 5 -0.68 14.78 -17.06
CA LYS A 5 0.23 15.34 -16.05
C LYS A 5 0.02 14.60 -14.74
N ILE A 6 1.08 13.95 -14.25
CA ILE A 6 1.04 13.26 -12.96
C ILE A 6 0.96 14.29 -11.84
N ARG A 7 -0.02 14.13 -10.96
CA ARG A 7 -0.13 14.91 -9.72
C ARG A 7 0.79 14.29 -8.66
N LYS A 8 1.69 15.07 -8.08
CA LYS A 8 2.55 14.61 -6.99
C LYS A 8 1.72 14.39 -5.72
N MET A 9 1.78 13.18 -5.18
CA MET A 9 1.12 12.80 -3.93
C MET A 9 1.93 11.70 -3.25
N THR A 10 2.19 11.83 -1.95
CA THR A 10 2.88 10.79 -1.18
C THR A 10 1.94 9.63 -0.89
N ILE A 11 2.47 8.43 -0.68
CA ILE A 11 1.66 7.27 -0.26
C ILE A 11 0.89 7.58 1.03
N SER A 12 1.52 8.25 2.00
CA SER A 12 0.90 8.63 3.26
C SER A 12 -0.39 9.44 3.05
N ARG A 13 -0.32 10.49 2.21
CA ARG A 13 -1.48 11.31 1.84
C ARG A 13 -2.51 10.53 1.04
N ALA A 14 -2.05 9.64 0.16
CA ALA A 14 -2.90 8.79 -0.64
C ALA A 14 -3.71 7.81 0.22
N LEU A 15 -3.09 7.20 1.23
CA LEU A 15 -3.75 6.32 2.19
C LEU A 15 -4.81 7.08 3.02
N ASP A 16 -4.51 8.30 3.46
CA ASP A 16 -5.48 9.13 4.18
C ASP A 16 -6.69 9.47 3.30
N LYS A 17 -6.45 9.82 2.04
CA LYS A 17 -7.52 10.05 1.05
C LYS A 17 -8.33 8.76 0.83
N TYR A 18 -7.66 7.64 0.63
CA TYR A 18 -8.29 6.34 0.42
C TYR A 18 -9.21 5.94 1.56
N LEU A 19 -8.79 6.15 2.82
CA LEU A 19 -9.63 5.88 3.98
C LEU A 19 -10.92 6.70 3.96
N LYS A 20 -10.79 8.00 3.65
CA LYS A 20 -11.90 8.96 3.66
C LYS A 20 -12.87 8.78 2.51
N THR A 21 -12.42 8.31 1.34
CA THR A 21 -13.25 8.31 0.12
C THR A 21 -13.59 6.93 -0.41
N VAL A 22 -12.83 5.89 -0.05
CA VAL A 22 -13.01 4.52 -0.59
C VAL A 22 -13.30 3.54 0.53
N SER A 23 -12.41 3.47 1.51
CA SER A 23 -12.47 2.48 2.58
C SER A 23 -13.71 2.63 3.45
N ILE A 24 -14.17 3.85 3.70
CA ILE A 24 -15.34 4.15 4.56
C ILE A 24 -16.61 3.42 4.11
N HIS A 25 -16.72 3.06 2.84
CA HIS A 25 -17.87 2.34 2.28
C HIS A 25 -17.71 0.82 2.32
N LYS A 26 -16.58 0.30 2.81
CA LYS A 26 -16.30 -1.14 2.87
C LYS A 26 -16.62 -1.71 4.24
N LYS A 27 -17.17 -2.93 4.25
CA LYS A 27 -17.30 -3.74 5.47
C LYS A 27 -15.98 -3.89 6.24
N GLY A 28 -14.86 -3.92 5.50
CA GLY A 28 -13.50 -4.05 6.04
C GLY A 28 -12.82 -2.75 6.47
N HIS A 29 -13.56 -1.63 6.59
CA HIS A 29 -12.99 -0.30 6.84
C HIS A 29 -12.04 -0.28 8.04
N LEU A 30 -12.49 -0.80 9.18
CA LEU A 30 -11.71 -0.80 10.41
C LEU A 30 -10.39 -1.59 10.26
N GLN A 31 -10.41 -2.72 9.58
CA GLN A 31 -9.18 -3.50 9.34
C GLN A 31 -8.26 -2.79 8.35
N GLU A 32 -8.80 -2.10 7.34
CA GLU A 32 -8.00 -1.25 6.45
C GLU A 32 -7.40 -0.05 7.20
N PHE A 33 -8.13 0.60 8.11
CA PHE A 33 -7.61 1.67 8.97
C PHE A 33 -6.36 1.23 9.75
N TYR A 34 -6.40 0.06 10.40
CA TYR A 34 -5.22 -0.46 11.09
C TYR A 34 -4.05 -0.75 10.15
N ARG A 35 -4.32 -1.32 8.96
CA ARG A 35 -3.27 -1.59 7.96
C ARG A 35 -2.66 -0.30 7.40
N VAL A 36 -3.48 0.72 7.14
CA VAL A 36 -3.00 2.05 6.74
C VAL A 36 -2.02 2.59 7.76
N ASN A 37 -2.37 2.55 9.05
CA ASN A 37 -1.49 3.04 10.11
C ASN A 37 -0.17 2.26 10.20
N VAL A 38 -0.18 0.94 9.93
CA VAL A 38 1.05 0.14 9.82
C VAL A 38 1.89 0.59 8.63
N ILE A 39 1.30 0.72 7.44
CA ILE A 39 2.01 1.16 6.23
C ILE A 39 2.58 2.57 6.41
N LYS A 40 1.83 3.50 7.02
CA LYS A 40 2.24 4.89 7.24
C LYS A 40 3.49 5.03 8.13
N ARG A 41 3.79 4.05 8.97
CA ARG A 41 5.01 4.02 9.81
C ARG A 41 6.25 3.55 9.04
N HIS A 42 6.06 3.01 7.84
CA HIS A 42 7.15 2.56 7.00
C HIS A 42 7.67 3.72 6.13
N PRO A 43 8.99 3.85 5.89
CA PRO A 43 9.55 4.92 5.06
C PRO A 43 8.97 5.03 3.63
N ILE A 44 8.42 3.93 3.11
CA ILE A 44 7.71 3.92 1.81
C ILE A 44 6.54 4.91 1.78
N ALA A 45 5.92 5.21 2.92
CA ALA A 45 4.79 6.12 3.00
C ALA A 45 5.16 7.58 2.65
N GLU A 46 6.42 7.96 2.82
CA GLU A 46 6.91 9.31 2.56
C GLU A 46 7.23 9.54 1.08
N ARG A 47 7.37 8.47 0.30
CA ARG A 47 7.67 8.54 -1.14
C ARG A 47 6.43 8.91 -1.97
N TYR A 48 6.67 9.59 -3.09
CA TYR A 48 5.62 9.91 -4.07
C TYR A 48 5.15 8.68 -4.82
N MET A 49 3.85 8.59 -5.08
CA MET A 49 3.23 7.43 -5.74
C MET A 49 3.81 7.13 -7.13
N ASP A 50 4.25 8.14 -7.87
CA ASP A 50 4.81 7.97 -9.21
C ASP A 50 6.29 7.56 -9.23
N ASP A 51 6.97 7.64 -8.08
CA ASP A 51 8.36 7.23 -7.92
C ASP A 51 8.48 5.80 -7.36
N ILE A 52 7.37 5.11 -7.12
CA ILE A 52 7.35 3.74 -6.54
C ILE A 52 7.49 2.69 -7.63
N THR A 53 8.50 1.85 -7.48
CA THR A 53 8.78 0.73 -8.37
C THR A 53 8.28 -0.60 -7.79
N THR A 54 8.26 -1.65 -8.62
CA THR A 54 8.01 -3.03 -8.17
C THR A 54 9.06 -3.52 -7.16
N VAL A 55 10.31 -3.05 -7.30
CA VAL A 55 11.43 -3.37 -6.38
C VAL A 55 11.17 -2.75 -5.01
N ASP A 56 10.67 -1.51 -4.95
CA ASP A 56 10.32 -0.87 -3.68
C ASP A 56 9.21 -1.63 -2.93
N ILE A 57 8.20 -2.13 -3.66
CA ILE A 57 7.14 -2.95 -3.07
C ILE A 57 7.65 -4.32 -2.62
N ALA A 58 8.60 -4.92 -3.35
CA ALA A 58 9.24 -6.18 -2.95
C ALA A 58 10.08 -5.99 -1.67
N ASN A 59 10.85 -4.90 -1.60
CA ASN A 59 11.63 -4.54 -0.41
C ASN A 59 10.71 -4.31 0.79
N TYR A 60 9.60 -3.57 0.61
CA TYR A 60 8.58 -3.43 1.64
C TYR A 60 8.07 -4.78 2.14
N ARG A 61 7.70 -5.70 1.23
CA ARG A 61 7.23 -7.05 1.59
C ARG A 61 8.26 -7.78 2.44
N ASP A 62 9.52 -7.80 2.02
CA ASP A 62 10.58 -8.57 2.68
C ASP A 62 10.93 -7.98 4.04
N GLN A 63 11.01 -6.65 4.14
CA GLN A 63 11.21 -5.95 5.41
C GLN A 63 10.07 -6.21 6.40
N ARG A 64 8.81 -6.22 5.92
CA ARG A 64 7.65 -6.52 6.77
C ARG A 64 7.65 -7.95 7.27
N LEU A 65 8.03 -8.93 6.44
CA LEU A 65 8.14 -10.34 6.84
C LEU A 65 9.25 -10.58 7.88
N ALA A 66 10.33 -9.80 7.83
CA ALA A 66 11.44 -9.90 8.79
C ALA A 66 11.12 -9.26 10.16
N GLN A 67 10.04 -8.50 10.29
CA GLN A 67 9.70 -7.78 11.52
C GLN A 67 8.99 -8.67 12.55
N ILE A 68 9.19 -8.33 13.82
CA ILE A 68 8.45 -8.88 14.96
C ILE A 68 7.25 -7.99 15.26
N ASN A 69 6.08 -8.60 15.43
CA ASN A 69 4.90 -7.91 15.92
C ASN A 69 5.09 -7.56 17.40
N PRO A 70 5.15 -6.28 17.78
CA PRO A 70 5.45 -5.88 19.15
C PRO A 70 4.37 -6.31 20.16
N ARG A 71 3.15 -6.57 19.70
CA ARG A 71 2.04 -7.00 20.57
C ARG A 71 2.07 -8.50 20.87
N THR A 72 2.52 -9.32 19.92
CA THR A 72 2.48 -10.79 20.05
C THR A 72 3.86 -11.41 20.27
N GLY A 73 4.95 -10.66 20.07
CA GLY A 73 6.31 -11.17 20.11
C GLY A 73 6.65 -12.15 18.98
N ARG A 74 5.77 -12.32 17.99
CA ARG A 74 5.93 -13.26 16.88
C ARG A 74 6.29 -12.54 15.59
N GLN A 75 6.94 -13.24 14.67
CA GLN A 75 7.14 -12.76 13.31
C GLN A 75 5.82 -12.41 12.64
N ILE A 76 5.86 -11.40 11.77
CA ILE A 76 4.70 -10.99 11.00
C ILE A 76 4.43 -12.02 9.91
N THR A 77 3.19 -12.52 9.87
CA THR A 77 2.84 -13.66 9.01
C THR A 77 2.70 -13.23 7.54
N GLY A 78 2.88 -14.21 6.65
CA GLY A 78 2.67 -14.01 5.22
C GLY A 78 1.26 -13.48 4.88
N ASN A 79 0.24 -13.92 5.60
CA ASN A 79 -1.13 -13.43 5.41
C ASN A 79 -1.27 -11.94 5.79
N THR A 80 -0.61 -11.48 6.86
CA THR A 80 -0.63 -10.06 7.24
C THR A 80 -0.02 -9.20 6.12
N VAL A 81 1.17 -9.54 5.64
CA VAL A 81 1.84 -8.79 4.57
C VAL A 81 1.06 -8.88 3.26
N ARG A 82 0.45 -10.03 2.93
CA ARG A 82 -0.43 -10.19 1.76
C ARG A 82 -1.61 -9.21 1.80
N LEU A 83 -2.22 -9.00 2.97
CA LEU A 83 -3.34 -8.06 3.14
C LEU A 83 -2.90 -6.59 3.05
N GLU A 84 -1.70 -6.26 3.54
CA GLU A 84 -1.09 -4.94 3.33
C GLU A 84 -0.84 -4.68 1.83
N LEU A 85 -0.29 -5.66 1.11
CA LEU A 85 -0.08 -5.57 -0.34
C LEU A 85 -1.42 -5.48 -1.11
N ALA A 86 -2.48 -6.15 -0.65
CA ALA A 86 -3.80 -6.05 -1.26
C ALA A 86 -4.38 -4.63 -1.12
N LEU A 87 -4.23 -4.01 0.06
CA LEU A 87 -4.63 -2.63 0.31
C LEU A 87 -3.84 -1.65 -0.58
N LEU A 88 -2.51 -1.80 -0.65
CA LEU A 88 -1.67 -0.98 -1.53
C LEU A 88 -2.07 -1.15 -3.00
N SER A 89 -2.34 -2.38 -3.46
CA SER A 89 -2.79 -2.62 -4.83
C SER A 89 -4.11 -1.88 -5.13
N SER A 90 -5.08 -1.92 -4.22
CA SER A 90 -6.34 -1.20 -4.40
C SER A 90 -6.14 0.32 -4.41
N LEU A 91 -5.25 0.84 -3.55
CA LEU A 91 -4.85 2.25 -3.53
C LEU A 91 -4.25 2.67 -4.89
N PHE A 92 -3.29 1.92 -5.42
CA PHE A 92 -2.63 2.27 -6.68
C PHE A 92 -3.57 2.17 -7.88
N ASN A 93 -4.54 1.24 -7.85
CA ASN A 93 -5.57 1.14 -8.88
C ASN A 93 -6.48 2.36 -8.94
N ILE A 94 -6.98 2.85 -7.79
CA ILE A 94 -7.78 4.08 -7.80
C ILE A 94 -6.92 5.32 -8.09
N ALA A 95 -5.68 5.34 -7.61
CA ALA A 95 -4.75 6.44 -7.81
C ALA A 95 -4.35 6.65 -9.27
N ARG A 96 -4.20 5.57 -10.05
CA ARG A 96 -3.90 5.64 -11.49
C ARG A 96 -5.12 6.05 -12.32
N VAL A 97 -6.31 5.56 -11.97
CA VAL A 97 -7.54 5.78 -12.75
C VAL A 97 -8.19 7.12 -12.42
N GLU A 98 -8.39 7.41 -11.14
CA GLU A 98 -9.23 8.53 -10.71
C GLU A 98 -8.44 9.74 -10.22
N TRP A 99 -7.23 9.53 -9.69
CA TRP A 99 -6.46 10.63 -9.08
C TRP A 99 -5.34 11.17 -9.96
N GLY A 100 -4.91 10.40 -10.97
CA GLY A 100 -3.82 10.77 -11.86
C GLY A 100 -2.48 10.97 -11.12
N THR A 101 -2.25 10.19 -10.07
CA THR A 101 -1.07 10.34 -9.18
C THR A 101 0.02 9.30 -9.41
N CYS A 102 -0.25 8.30 -10.24
CA CYS A 102 0.72 7.32 -10.71
C CYS A 102 0.26 6.78 -12.08
N ARG A 103 1.17 6.19 -12.86
CA ARG A 103 0.83 5.63 -14.19
C ARG A 103 0.42 4.16 -14.14
N MET A 104 0.99 3.42 -13.21
CA MET A 104 0.80 1.98 -13.10
C MET A 104 0.61 1.58 -11.64
N ASN A 105 0.22 0.32 -11.44
CA ASN A 105 0.17 -0.28 -10.13
C ASN A 105 1.44 -1.13 -9.92
N PRO A 106 2.42 -0.67 -9.14
CA PRO A 106 3.68 -1.39 -8.92
C PRO A 106 3.49 -2.68 -8.11
N VAL A 107 2.31 -2.90 -7.54
CA VAL A 107 2.00 -4.07 -6.70
C VAL A 107 1.57 -5.28 -7.52
N GLU A 108 1.08 -5.10 -8.75
CA GLU A 108 0.55 -6.18 -9.61
C GLU A 108 1.61 -7.24 -9.92
N LEU A 109 2.86 -6.85 -10.15
CA LEU A 109 3.95 -7.75 -10.53
C LEU A 109 4.72 -8.35 -9.34
N VAL A 110 4.45 -7.89 -8.12
CA VAL A 110 5.16 -8.36 -6.92
C VAL A 110 4.58 -9.70 -6.46
N ARG A 111 5.43 -10.74 -6.43
CA ARG A 111 5.12 -12.07 -5.85
C ARG A 111 4.61 -11.91 -4.42
N LYS A 112 3.47 -12.52 -4.12
CA LYS A 112 2.85 -12.47 -2.79
C LYS A 112 3.46 -13.53 -1.86
N PRO A 113 3.56 -13.26 -0.55
CA PRO A 113 4.00 -14.27 0.42
C PRO A 113 3.08 -15.49 0.39
N LYS A 114 3.64 -16.67 0.69
CA LYS A 114 2.83 -17.88 0.93
C LYS A 114 2.01 -17.70 2.20
N ILE A 115 0.76 -18.15 2.17
CA ILE A 115 -0.08 -18.21 3.37
C ILE A 115 0.44 -19.40 4.19
N SER A 116 0.83 -19.13 5.43
CA SER A 116 1.25 -20.11 6.45
C SER A 116 0.37 -19.94 7.66
#